data_AF-A0A818WH36-F1
#
_entry.id   AF-A0A818WH36-F1
#
_cell.length_a   1.000
_cell.length_b   1.000
_cell.length_c   1.000
_cell.angle_alpha   90.00
_cell.angle_beta   90.00
_cell.angle_gamma   90.00
#
_symmetry.space_group_name_H-M   'P 1'
#
loop_
_entity.id
_entity.type
_entity.pdbx_description
1 polymer ?
#
loop_
_entity_poly.entity_id
_entity_poly.type
_entity_poly.pdbx_seq_one_letter_code
_entity_poly.pdbx_strand_id
1 'polypeptide(L)'
;MCWSSALNRFIVINGSDVFLVDENNMSIENIQALQKRKWLSCTTSETSLFLSTKVWGSSIMEFSLLPTIELVKQWQSPDTCSRDGV
;
A
#
# COMPACT_ATOMS: atom_id res chain seq x y z
N MET A 1 -0.69 -4.16 8.28
CA MET A 1 -1.70 -3.21 8.79
C MET A 1 -0.97 -1.99 9.30
N CYS A 2 -1.54 -0.80 9.12
CA CYS A 2 -1.01 0.43 9.71
C CYS A 2 -2.16 1.39 10.08
N TRP A 3 -1.91 2.32 10.99
CA TRP A 3 -2.87 3.35 11.39
C TRP A 3 -2.65 4.63 10.56
N SER A 4 -3.71 5.22 10.03
CA SER A 4 -3.66 6.53 9.37
C SER A 4 -4.34 7.58 10.24
N SER A 5 -3.57 8.53 10.75
CA SER A 5 -4.14 9.69 11.46
C SER A 5 -4.94 10.59 10.52
N ALA A 6 -4.58 10.66 9.24
CA ALA A 6 -5.29 11.47 8.24
C ALA A 6 -6.71 10.98 7.98
N LEU A 7 -6.88 9.65 7.92
CA LEU A 7 -8.17 9.01 7.70
C LEU A 7 -8.88 8.63 9.02
N ASN A 8 -8.18 8.70 10.15
CA ASN A 8 -8.61 8.18 11.45
C ASN A 8 -9.10 6.73 11.38
N ARG A 9 -8.39 5.90 10.62
CA ARG A 9 -8.78 4.52 10.28
C ARG A 9 -7.56 3.62 10.16
N PHE A 10 -7.76 2.32 10.37
CA PHE A 10 -6.75 1.32 10.05
C PHE A 10 -6.76 1.01 8.56
N ILE A 11 -5.57 0.82 7.99
CA ILE A 11 -5.36 0.33 6.64
C ILE A 11 -4.86 -1.11 6.72
N VAL A 12 -5.62 -2.03 6.13
CA VAL A 12 -5.35 -3.47 6.18
C VAL A 12 -5.15 -4.01 4.77
N ILE A 13 -4.04 -4.70 4.56
CA ILE A 13 -3.77 -5.45 3.34
C ILE A 13 -4.28 -6.88 3.53
N ASN A 14 -5.02 -7.38 2.55
CA ASN A 14 -5.33 -8.81 2.42
C ASN A 14 -5.12 -9.27 0.98
N GLY A 15 -3.98 -9.92 0.73
CA GLY A 15 -3.62 -10.40 -0.60
C GLY A 15 -3.45 -9.26 -1.61
N SER A 16 -4.45 -9.07 -2.46
CA SER A 16 -4.44 -8.01 -3.47
C SER A 16 -5.35 -6.83 -3.21
N ASP A 17 -6.12 -6.92 -2.14
CA ASP A 17 -7.07 -5.91 -1.74
C ASP A 17 -6.54 -5.15 -0.53
N VAL A 18 -6.91 -3.87 -0.47
CA VAL A 18 -6.58 -2.97 0.65
C VAL A 18 -7.88 -2.42 1.19
N PHE A 19 -8.03 -2.43 2.51
CA PHE A 19 -9.25 -2.07 3.20
C PHE A 19 -8.99 -0.95 4.20
N LEU A 20 -9.97 -0.05 4.32
CA LEU A 20 -10.13 0.84 5.46
C LEU A 20 -11.02 0.15 6.50
N VAL A 21 -10.56 0.14 7.74
CA VAL A 21 -11.32 -0.38 8.87
C VAL A 21 -11.53 0.77 9.84
N ASP A 22 -12.79 1.07 10.11
CA ASP A 22 -13.22 2.07 11.09
C ASP A 22 -13.62 1.34 12.38
N GLU A 23 -12.88 1.59 13.44
CA GLU A 23 -13.08 0.92 14.72
C GLU A 23 -14.36 1.35 15.45
N ASN A 24 -14.87 2.55 15.16
CA ASN A 24 -16.01 3.12 15.88
C ASN A 24 -17.32 2.45 15.48
N ASN A 25 -17.44 2.08 14.20
CA ASN A 25 -18.63 1.47 13.62
C ASN A 25 -18.38 0.04 13.10
N MET A 26 -17.17 -0.49 13.27
CA MET A 26 -16.73 -1.80 12.75
C MET A 26 -16.96 -1.97 11.24
N SER A 27 -16.96 -0.86 10.48
CA SER A 27 -17.13 -0.91 9.03
C SER A 27 -15.81 -1.24 8.34
N ILE A 28 -15.92 -1.97 7.23
CA ILE A 28 -14.81 -2.36 6.38
C ILE A 28 -15.11 -1.92 4.96
N GLU A 29 -14.30 -1.03 4.42
CA GLU A 29 -14.45 -0.46 3.08
C GLU A 29 -13.25 -0.85 2.23
N ASN A 30 -13.48 -1.37 1.01
CA ASN A 30 -12.40 -1.66 0.07
C ASN A 30 -11.96 -0.39 -0.66
N ILE A 31 -10.65 -0.15 -0.73
CA ILE A 31 -10.09 0.99 -1.46
C ILE A 31 -9.99 0.64 -2.94
N GLN A 32 -11.09 0.82 -3.69
CA GLN A 32 -11.16 0.47 -5.11
C GLN A 32 -10.20 1.28 -5.99
N ALA A 33 -9.76 2.45 -5.54
CA ALA A 33 -8.79 3.30 -6.25
C ALA A 33 -7.41 2.64 -6.39
N LEU A 34 -7.07 1.69 -5.50
CA LEU A 34 -5.82 0.97 -5.56
C LEU A 34 -5.92 -0.19 -6.55
N GLN A 35 -5.10 -0.15 -7.60
CA GLN A 35 -4.98 -1.27 -8.54
C GLN A 35 -4.66 -2.56 -7.78
N LYS A 36 -5.37 -3.65 -8.10
CA LYS A 36 -5.10 -4.97 -7.52
C LYS A 36 -3.68 -5.42 -7.87
N ARG A 37 -2.83 -5.52 -6.85
CA ARG A 37 -1.44 -6.00 -6.95
C ARG A 37 -1.20 -6.97 -5.81
N LYS A 38 -0.21 -7.85 -5.90
CA LYS A 38 0.19 -8.66 -4.74
C LYS A 38 0.88 -7.73 -3.75
N TRP A 39 0.16 -7.29 -2.71
CA TRP A 39 0.70 -6.41 -1.69
C TRP A 39 1.43 -7.22 -0.62
N LEU A 40 2.49 -6.64 -0.05
CA LEU A 40 3.29 -7.27 0.99
C LEU A 40 3.09 -6.57 2.34
N SER A 41 3.29 -5.25 2.38
CA SER A 41 3.24 -4.46 3.59
C SER A 41 2.80 -3.03 3.30
N CYS A 42 2.38 -2.33 4.35
CA CYS A 42 1.95 -0.94 4.31
C CYS A 42 2.53 -0.14 5.48
N THR A 43 2.82 1.13 5.24
CA THR A 43 3.03 2.14 6.28
C THR A 43 2.45 3.48 5.83
N THR A 44 2.29 4.42 6.75
CA THR A 44 1.64 5.70 6.51
C THR A 44 2.46 6.84 7.12
N SER A 45 2.39 7.99 6.46
CA SER A 45 2.75 9.30 7.03
C SER A 45 1.47 10.12 7.27
N GLU A 46 1.62 11.41 7.55
CA GLU A 46 0.49 12.34 7.71
C GLU A 46 -0.33 12.49 6.42
N THR A 47 0.30 12.38 5.24
CA THR A 47 -0.36 12.66 3.96
C THR A 47 -0.30 11.50 2.98
N SER A 48 0.54 10.50 3.24
CA SER A 48 0.87 9.46 2.28
C SER A 48 0.69 8.05 2.83
N LEU A 49 0.24 7.14 1.98
CA LEU A 49 0.26 5.70 2.17
C LEU A 49 1.38 5.09 1.32
N PHE A 50 2.24 4.30 1.95
CA PHE A 50 3.28 3.54 1.27
C PHE A 50 2.91 2.07 1.24
N LEU A 51 2.91 1.47 0.04
CA LEU A 51 2.65 0.05 -0.19
C LEU A 51 3.84 -0.61 -0.86
N SER A 52 4.23 -1.79 -0.39
CA SER A 52 5.23 -2.64 -1.07
C SER A 52 4.58 -3.83 -1.75
N THR A 53 5.13 -4.27 -2.88
CA THR A 53 4.64 -5.43 -3.63
C THR A 53 5.36 -6.72 -3.26
N LYS A 54 4.66 -7.84 -3.29
CA LYS A 54 5.17 -9.20 -3.07
C LYS A 54 5.41 -9.90 -4.41
N VAL A 55 6.32 -9.35 -5.22
CA VAL A 55 6.75 -9.93 -6.50
C VAL A 55 8.27 -9.81 -6.64
N TRP A 56 8.85 -10.61 -7.54
CA TRP A 56 10.23 -10.40 -7.97
C TRP A 56 10.34 -9.04 -8.66
N GLY A 57 11.39 -8.27 -8.37
CA GLY A 57 11.42 -6.85 -8.71
C GLY A 57 10.40 -6.04 -7.90
N SER A 58 10.40 -6.21 -6.57
CA SER A 58 9.46 -5.53 -5.67
C SER A 58 9.58 -4.01 -5.82
N SER A 59 8.45 -3.33 -5.68
CA SER A 59 8.39 -1.87 -5.75
C SER A 59 7.72 -1.31 -4.52
N ILE A 60 8.16 -0.13 -4.11
CA ILE A 60 7.44 0.70 -3.14
C ILE A 60 6.61 1.71 -3.94
N MET A 61 5.37 1.91 -3.53
CA MET A 61 4.45 2.85 -4.15
C MET A 61 3.95 3.80 -3.06
N GLU A 62 3.99 5.09 -3.34
CA GLU A 62 3.43 6.15 -2.51
C GLU A 62 2.11 6.61 -3.11
N PHE A 63 1.08 6.68 -2.27
CA PHE A 63 -0.23 7.20 -2.60
C PHE A 63 -0.55 8.39 -1.70
N SER A 64 -1.20 9.43 -2.23
CA SER A 64 -1.83 10.45 -1.40
C SER A 64 -2.96 9.83 -0.60
N LEU A 65 -3.21 10.31 0.62
CA LEU A 65 -4.37 9.88 1.42
C LEU A 65 -5.59 10.78 1.20
N LEU A 66 -5.36 12.08 1.00
CA LEU A 66 -6.39 13.10 0.88
C LEU A 66 -6.04 14.10 -0.25
N PRO A 67 -7.03 14.71 -0.91
CA PRO A 67 -8.47 14.47 -0.74
C PRO A 67 -8.92 13.12 -1.31
N THR A 68 -8.13 12.54 -2.21
CA THR A 68 -8.38 11.25 -2.87
C THR A 68 -7.13 10.38 -2.81
N ILE A 69 -7.34 9.06 -2.82
CA ILE A 69 -6.24 8.09 -2.83
C ILE A 69 -5.74 7.92 -4.26
N GLU A 70 -4.57 8.47 -4.54
CA GLU A 70 -3.99 8.52 -5.88
C GLU A 70 -2.50 8.19 -5.84
N LEU A 71 -1.99 7.54 -6.89
CA LEU A 71 -0.57 7.18 -6.99
C LEU A 71 0.26 8.46 -7.20
N VAL A 72 1.14 8.75 -6.25
CA VAL A 72 2.07 9.89 -6.32
C VAL A 72 3.39 9.45 -6.95
N LYS A 73 3.94 8.34 -6.46
CA LYS A 73 5.29 7.90 -6.84
C LYS A 73 5.45 6.39 -6.76
N GLN A 74 6.31 5.84 -7.60
CA GLN A 74 6.74 4.44 -7.53
C GLN A 74 8.26 4.36 -7.57
N TRP A 75 8.84 3.65 -6.61
CA TRP A 75 10.25 3.25 -6.61
C TRP A 75 10.32 1.78 -7.00
N GLN A 76 11.00 1.49 -8.09
CA GLN A 76 11.38 0.13 -8.44
C GLN A 76 12.60 -0.26 -7.63
N SER A 77 12.67 -1.52 -7.18
CA SER A 77 13.96 -2.08 -6.85
C SER A 77 14.86 -2.02 -8.09
N PRO A 78 16.15 -1.67 -7.97
CA PRO A 78 17.07 -1.92 -9.06
C PRO A 78 17.02 -3.41 -9.43
N ASP A 79 17.16 -3.73 -10.71
CA ASP A 79 17.27 -5.10 -11.20
C ASP A 79 18.59 -5.71 -10.71
N THR A 80 18.69 -6.04 -9.42
CA THR A 80 19.90 -6.63 -8.83
C THR A 80 19.56 -7.99 -8.25
N CYS A 81 19.53 -8.97 -9.14
CA CYS A 81 20.51 -10.05 -9.20
C CYS A 81 20.55 -10.52 -10.66
N SER A 82 21.56 -10.09 -11.44
CA SER A 82 22.03 -10.96 -12.52
C SER A 82 22.35 -12.29 -11.84
N ARG A 83 21.63 -13.36 -12.20
CA ARG A 83 21.86 -14.72 -11.73
C ARG A 83 23.34 -14.91 -11.45
N ASP A 84 23.74 -15.27 -10.22
CA ASP A 84 25.12 -15.69 -9.96
C ASP A 84 25.37 -16.85 -10.92
N GLY A 85 26.08 -16.54 -12.01
CA GLY A 85 26.26 -17.42 -13.14
C GLY A 85 27.15 -18.56 -12.71
N VAL A 86 26.58 -19.76 -12.80
CA VAL A 86 27.24 -21.07 -12.69
C VAL A 86 28.42 -21.17 -13.64
#